data_AF-A0A1U7DE57-F1
#
_entry.id   AF-A0A1U7DE57-F1
#
_cell.length_a   1.000
_cell.length_b   1.000
_cell.length_c   1.000
_cell.angle_alpha   90.00
_cell.angle_beta   90.00
_cell.angle_gamma   90.00
#
_symmetry.space_group_name_H-M   'P 1'
#
loop_
_entity.id
_entity.type
_entity.pdbx_description
1 polymer ?
#
loop_
_entity_poly.entity_id
_entity_poly.type
_entity_poly.pdbx_seq_one_letter_code
_entity_poly.pdbx_strand_id
1 'polypeptide(L)'
;MTAQVRFPVAPRPFRDELLSSWVARVAARYGAEPLELMVYLAGQGGGDAGAQQVDDVAPDMELLRLWAKACRIDPERLRRRSLASRYPDQPRGWLLIEIVPVCLACFDTDVVADRDAYLRVNWRLAERVVCPAHRTMLLDRCPACLGRLRLSFRMLNGLLRPFCRKCDAVLTGRGGETEDPLKADFAAGVLELQRQISEIVRGDPGRLDRLEYAIRTLWAPLDRDGAARPVLALWYDEPGWNCPYEARAAVGRPAPLQHLSVRWRALTLVILHDLFGADLVPGAFLPEAALVLFRRAAPLPWLTDGRDLRNGKGKRMIDAGAERVHRLIKRPVHRLNGNFLDERGDFGRIHP
;
A
#
# COMPACT_ATOMS: atom_id res chain seq x y z
N MET A 1 0.86 13.84 43.07
CA MET A 1 1.70 12.69 42.69
C MET A 1 0.91 11.81 41.74
N THR A 2 1.09 11.92 40.43
CA THR A 2 0.43 11.01 39.48
C THR A 2 1.14 9.66 39.56
N ALA A 3 0.42 8.62 39.99
CA ALA A 3 0.95 7.27 40.06
C ALA A 3 1.57 6.88 38.71
N GLN A 4 2.79 6.36 38.74
CA GLN A 4 3.52 6.00 37.53
C GLN A 4 2.86 4.78 36.90
N VAL A 5 2.01 4.98 35.89
CA VAL A 5 1.35 3.89 35.16
C VAL A 5 2.41 2.99 34.51
N ARG A 6 2.40 1.71 34.89
CA ARG A 6 3.27 0.67 34.33
C ARG A 6 2.43 -0.54 34.00
N PHE A 7 2.57 -1.06 32.79
CA PHE A 7 1.85 -2.24 32.33
C PHE A 7 2.48 -3.51 32.91
N PRO A 8 1.71 -4.40 33.58
CA PRO A 8 2.21 -5.71 34.00
C PRO A 8 2.71 -6.54 32.81
N VAL A 9 1.95 -6.57 31.72
CA VAL A 9 2.22 -7.31 30.48
C VAL A 9 2.50 -6.32 29.36
N ALA A 10 3.77 -6.19 28.98
CA ALA A 10 4.20 -5.29 27.91
C ALA A 10 5.05 -6.07 26.90
N PRO A 11 4.45 -6.63 25.82
CA PRO A 11 5.22 -7.33 24.80
C PRO A 11 6.29 -6.42 24.20
N ARG A 12 7.48 -6.98 23.93
CA ARG A 12 8.56 -6.24 23.28
C ARG A 12 8.28 -6.13 21.77
N PRO A 13 8.62 -4.99 21.14
CA PRO A 13 8.45 -4.82 19.70
C PRO A 13 9.40 -5.75 18.91
N PHE A 14 8.88 -6.43 17.89
CA PHE A 14 9.70 -7.24 16.98
C PHE A 14 10.59 -6.37 16.08
N ARG A 15 11.69 -6.93 15.56
CA ARG A 15 12.72 -6.16 14.84
C ARG A 15 12.16 -5.38 13.65
N ASP A 16 11.20 -5.91 12.92
CA ASP A 16 10.60 -5.35 11.71
C ASP A 16 9.12 -4.99 11.90
N GLU A 17 8.67 -4.78 13.14
CA GLU A 17 7.29 -4.40 13.46
C GLU A 17 7.06 -2.89 13.39
N LEU A 18 5.88 -2.50 12.87
CA LEU A 18 5.37 -1.13 12.89
C LEU A 18 5.09 -0.65 14.32
N LEU A 19 5.29 0.64 14.60
CA LEU A 19 5.01 1.20 15.92
C LEU A 19 3.53 1.09 16.28
N SER A 20 2.65 1.39 15.34
CA SER A 20 1.21 1.23 15.47
C SER A 20 0.80 -0.22 15.75
N SER A 21 1.48 -1.20 15.13
CA SER A 21 1.27 -2.63 15.39
C SER A 21 1.70 -3.02 16.79
N TRP A 22 2.88 -2.58 17.23
CA TRP A 22 3.37 -2.87 18.56
C TRP A 22 2.41 -2.31 19.63
N VAL A 23 1.97 -1.07 19.47
CA VAL A 23 0.99 -0.43 20.35
C VAL A 23 -0.34 -1.22 20.36
N ALA A 24 -0.84 -1.62 19.20
CA ALA A 24 -2.05 -2.44 19.09
C ALA A 24 -1.91 -3.80 19.79
N ARG A 25 -0.74 -4.43 19.73
CA ARG A 25 -0.49 -5.66 20.47
C ARG A 25 -0.40 -5.46 21.97
N VAL A 26 0.21 -4.37 22.43
CA VAL A 26 0.20 -4.03 23.87
C VAL A 26 -1.23 -3.84 24.33
N ALA A 27 -2.03 -3.03 23.62
CA ALA A 27 -3.42 -2.77 23.96
C ALA A 27 -4.29 -4.04 23.97
N ALA A 28 -4.08 -4.92 22.99
CA ALA A 28 -4.79 -6.20 22.92
C ALA A 28 -4.54 -7.14 24.11
N ARG A 29 -3.41 -7.00 24.84
CA ARG A 29 -3.16 -7.75 26.09
C ARG A 29 -4.07 -7.32 27.24
N TYR A 30 -4.67 -6.13 27.13
CA TYR A 30 -5.60 -5.55 28.10
C TYR A 30 -7.05 -5.58 27.63
N GLY A 31 -7.33 -6.21 26.48
CA GLY A 31 -8.67 -6.18 25.88
C GLY A 31 -9.12 -4.78 25.45
N ALA A 32 -8.17 -3.87 25.22
CA ALA A 32 -8.42 -2.48 24.86
C ALA A 32 -7.90 -2.17 23.44
N GLU A 33 -8.44 -1.12 22.84
CA GLU A 33 -7.90 -0.54 21.62
C GLU A 33 -6.76 0.47 21.96
N PRO A 34 -5.83 0.73 21.02
CA PRO A 34 -4.74 1.70 21.20
C PRO A 34 -5.18 3.05 21.77
N LEU A 35 -6.31 3.56 21.26
CA LEU A 35 -6.85 4.87 21.63
C LEU A 35 -7.28 4.90 23.09
N GLU A 36 -8.01 3.88 23.53
CA GLU A 36 -8.51 3.75 24.90
C GLU A 36 -7.35 3.69 25.90
N LEU A 37 -6.35 2.87 25.59
CA LEU A 37 -5.18 2.75 26.45
C LEU A 37 -4.35 4.04 26.43
N MET A 38 -4.38 4.78 25.32
CA MET A 38 -3.71 6.07 25.25
C MET A 38 -4.41 7.12 26.12
N VAL A 39 -5.73 7.25 26.03
CA VAL A 39 -6.50 8.13 26.92
C VAL A 39 -6.22 7.81 28.39
N TYR A 40 -6.13 6.52 28.74
CA TYR A 40 -5.74 6.07 30.08
C TYR A 40 -4.32 6.53 30.47
N LEU A 41 -3.35 6.46 29.56
CA LEU A 41 -1.96 6.88 29.80
C LEU A 41 -1.78 8.40 29.89
N ALA A 42 -2.53 9.18 29.12
CA ALA A 42 -2.49 10.65 29.16
C ALA A 42 -3.14 11.23 30.44
N GLY A 43 -4.11 10.52 31.01
CA GLY A 43 -4.89 10.98 32.16
C GLY A 43 -5.82 12.15 31.83
N GLN A 44 -6.54 12.66 32.84
CA GLN A 44 -7.59 13.68 32.65
C GLN A 44 -7.07 15.10 32.31
N GLY A 45 -5.75 15.31 32.24
CA GLY A 45 -5.13 16.60 31.89
C GLY A 45 -4.54 16.67 30.47
N GLY A 46 -4.59 15.58 29.70
CA GLY A 46 -4.08 15.53 28.33
C GLY A 46 -5.18 15.84 27.32
N GLY A 47 -5.49 17.13 27.10
CA GLY A 47 -6.36 17.55 25.99
C GLY A 47 -5.82 17.10 24.64
N ASP A 48 -6.71 16.75 23.69
CA ASP A 48 -6.54 16.33 22.29
C ASP A 48 -5.44 15.28 21.91
N ALA A 49 -4.42 15.06 22.75
CA ALA A 49 -3.34 14.08 22.59
C ALA A 49 -3.86 12.63 22.55
N GLY A 50 -5.06 12.40 23.10
CA GLY A 50 -5.74 11.11 23.09
C GLY A 50 -6.42 10.77 21.77
N ALA A 51 -6.45 11.66 20.76
CA ALA A 51 -7.19 11.42 19.50
C ALA A 51 -6.31 10.85 18.36
N GLN A 52 -4.99 10.87 18.49
CA GLN A 52 -4.08 10.49 17.39
C GLN A 52 -3.50 9.09 17.58
N GLN A 53 -3.69 8.24 16.57
CA GLN A 53 -2.99 6.96 16.46
C GLN A 53 -1.48 7.23 16.32
N VAL A 54 -0.64 6.37 16.90
CA VAL A 54 0.82 6.48 16.76
C VAL A 54 1.19 6.45 15.27
N ASP A 55 1.79 7.54 14.80
CA ASP A 55 2.34 7.63 13.44
C ASP A 55 3.54 6.69 13.29
N ASP A 56 3.47 5.82 12.29
CA ASP A 56 4.56 4.92 11.95
C ASP A 56 5.72 5.66 11.27
N VAL A 57 5.48 6.81 10.61
CA VAL A 57 6.48 7.58 9.88
C VAL A 57 7.31 8.44 10.83
N ALA A 58 6.66 9.40 11.47
CA ALA A 58 7.29 10.35 12.38
C ALA A 58 6.46 10.45 13.68
N PRO A 59 6.64 9.51 14.63
CA PRO A 59 5.84 9.48 15.84
C PRO A 59 6.05 10.74 16.68
N ASP A 60 4.97 11.27 17.24
CA ASP A 60 5.05 12.27 18.30
C ASP A 60 5.85 11.71 19.48
N MET A 61 6.92 12.41 19.85
CA MET A 61 7.84 11.98 20.89
C MET A 61 7.26 12.08 22.31
N GLU A 62 6.30 12.96 22.57
CA GLU A 62 5.59 13.01 23.85
C GLU A 62 4.71 11.78 24.01
N LEU A 63 3.92 11.48 22.99
CA LEU A 63 3.11 10.26 22.91
C LEU A 63 3.97 9.01 23.06
N LEU A 64 5.09 8.94 22.32
CA LEU A 64 5.99 7.80 22.34
C LEU A 64 6.64 7.60 23.71
N ARG A 65 6.97 8.68 24.44
CA ARG A 65 7.52 8.62 25.80
C ARG A 65 6.51 8.07 26.80
N LEU A 66 5.22 8.36 26.66
CA LEU A 66 4.16 7.79 27.51
C LEU A 66 4.10 6.26 27.34
N TRP A 67 4.05 5.79 26.10
CA TRP A 67 4.12 4.35 25.78
C TRP A 67 5.42 3.69 26.26
N ALA A 68 6.56 4.34 26.01
CA ALA A 68 7.88 3.86 26.43
C ALA A 68 7.96 3.68 27.94
N LYS A 69 7.50 4.68 28.70
CA LYS A 69 7.48 4.67 30.17
C LYS A 69 6.58 3.56 30.70
N ALA A 70 5.35 3.44 30.17
CA ALA A 70 4.40 2.42 30.58
C ALA A 70 4.90 0.99 30.31
N CYS A 71 5.61 0.81 29.19
CA CYS A 71 6.13 -0.48 28.74
C CYS A 71 7.58 -0.77 29.19
N ARG A 72 8.21 0.13 29.95
CA ARG A 72 9.61 0.02 30.39
C ARG A 72 10.58 -0.21 29.22
N ILE A 73 10.45 0.62 28.18
CA ILE A 73 11.32 0.64 27.00
C ILE A 73 11.99 2.00 26.92
N ASP A 74 13.23 2.05 26.45
CA ASP A 74 13.88 3.30 26.07
C ASP A 74 13.08 3.95 24.90
N PRO A 75 12.59 5.19 25.05
CA PRO A 75 11.84 5.89 24.00
C PRO A 75 12.67 6.06 22.71
N GLU A 76 13.99 6.20 22.84
CA GLU A 76 14.88 6.37 21.69
C GLU A 76 15.02 5.06 20.90
N ARG A 77 15.00 3.91 21.58
CA ARG A 77 14.86 2.59 20.95
C ARG A 77 13.54 2.41 20.21
N LEU A 78 12.45 3.05 20.66
CA LEU A 78 11.19 3.05 19.92
C LEU A 78 11.24 4.01 18.73
N ARG A 79 11.80 5.22 18.90
CA ARG A 79 11.94 6.21 17.83
C ARG A 79 12.70 5.65 16.63
N ARG A 80 13.81 4.94 16.88
CA ARG A 80 14.60 4.25 15.84
C ARG A 80 13.82 3.21 15.02
N ARG A 81 12.61 2.82 15.46
CA ARG A 81 11.74 1.88 14.73
C ARG A 81 10.77 2.56 13.77
N SER A 82 10.65 3.89 13.82
CA SER A 82 9.81 4.65 12.87
C SER A 82 10.32 4.48 11.44
N LEU A 83 9.43 4.65 10.45
CA LEU A 83 9.79 4.54 9.05
C LEU A 83 10.81 5.62 8.66
N ALA A 84 10.67 6.85 9.19
CA ALA A 84 11.66 7.91 8.93
C ALA A 84 13.06 7.56 9.47
N SER A 85 13.15 6.81 10.58
CA SER A 85 14.46 6.37 11.10
C SER A 85 15.03 5.19 10.34
N ARG A 86 14.19 4.30 9.82
CA ARG A 86 14.62 3.10 9.07
C ARG A 86 14.91 3.38 7.60
N TYR A 87 14.23 4.37 7.04
CA TYR A 87 14.28 4.75 5.65
C TYR A 87 14.44 6.28 5.55
N PRO A 88 15.58 6.84 5.98
CA PRO A 88 15.79 8.29 6.04
C PRO A 88 15.71 8.94 4.64
N ASP A 89 16.15 8.21 3.61
CA ASP A 89 16.19 8.69 2.23
C ASP A 89 14.88 8.42 1.45
N GLN A 90 13.91 7.73 2.06
CA GLN A 90 12.65 7.40 1.39
C GLN A 90 11.75 8.65 1.34
N PRO A 91 11.34 9.12 0.15
CA PRO A 91 10.43 10.25 0.06
C PRO A 91 9.08 9.91 0.68
N ARG A 92 8.44 10.89 1.32
CA ARG A 92 7.14 10.69 1.99
C ARG A 92 6.09 10.10 1.05
N GLY A 93 6.07 10.53 -0.23
CA GLY A 93 5.16 10.02 -1.26
C GLY A 93 5.27 8.52 -1.56
N TRP A 94 6.33 7.87 -1.10
CA TRP A 94 6.56 6.42 -1.23
C TRP A 94 6.28 5.63 0.06
N LEU A 95 5.66 6.28 1.05
CA LEU A 95 5.19 5.66 2.29
C LEU A 95 3.67 5.72 2.35
N LEU A 96 3.02 4.58 2.58
CA LEU A 96 1.57 4.48 2.75
C LEU A 96 1.15 5.06 4.11
N ILE A 97 0.22 6.00 4.13
CA ILE A 97 -0.20 6.70 5.37
C ILE A 97 -1.46 6.06 5.97
N GLU A 98 -2.43 5.69 5.13
CA GLU A 98 -3.75 5.24 5.62
C GLU A 98 -3.92 3.72 5.63
N ILE A 99 -3.30 3.02 4.68
CA ILE A 99 -3.53 1.59 4.44
C ILE A 99 -2.25 0.83 4.75
N VAL A 100 -2.37 -0.21 5.56
CA VAL A 100 -1.32 -1.23 5.71
C VAL A 100 -1.78 -2.49 5.00
N PRO A 101 -1.32 -2.75 3.76
CA PRO A 101 -1.57 -4.03 3.12
C PRO A 101 -0.86 -5.15 3.90
N VAL A 102 -1.36 -6.38 3.83
CA VAL A 102 -0.84 -7.49 4.63
C VAL A 102 -0.56 -8.72 3.78
N CYS A 103 0.31 -9.59 4.26
CA CYS A 103 0.44 -10.95 3.74
C CYS A 103 -0.17 -11.91 4.77
N LEU A 104 -1.15 -12.72 4.36
CA LEU A 104 -1.77 -13.68 5.28
C LEU A 104 -0.84 -14.85 5.62
N ALA A 105 -0.03 -15.31 4.67
CA ALA A 105 0.98 -16.34 4.90
C ALA A 105 2.08 -15.87 5.89
N CYS A 106 2.35 -14.56 5.95
CA CYS A 106 3.16 -13.98 7.00
C CYS A 106 2.54 -14.18 8.38
N PHE A 107 1.22 -13.98 8.54
CA PHE A 107 0.55 -14.26 9.81
C PHE A 107 0.54 -15.76 10.14
N ASP A 108 0.35 -16.63 9.16
CA ASP A 108 0.42 -18.08 9.38
C ASP A 108 1.82 -18.52 9.80
N THR A 109 2.87 -17.92 9.23
CA THR A 109 4.26 -18.15 9.65
C THR A 109 4.48 -17.73 11.10
N ASP A 110 3.84 -16.64 11.53
CA ASP A 110 3.90 -16.18 12.92
C ASP A 110 3.21 -17.19 13.85
N VAL A 111 2.07 -17.76 13.42
CA VAL A 111 1.37 -18.82 14.15
C VAL A 111 2.22 -20.08 14.28
N VAL A 112 2.83 -20.54 13.18
CA VAL A 112 3.69 -21.74 13.15
C VAL A 112 4.93 -21.55 14.02
N ALA A 113 5.45 -20.33 14.10
CA ALA A 113 6.57 -19.97 14.97
C ALA A 113 6.17 -19.70 16.43
N ASP A 114 4.95 -20.08 16.84
CA ASP A 114 4.38 -19.88 18.18
C ASP A 114 4.51 -18.43 18.70
N ARG A 115 4.28 -17.45 17.81
CA ARG A 115 4.39 -16.04 18.14
C ARG A 115 3.13 -15.24 17.82
N ASP A 116 3.04 -14.06 18.43
CA ASP A 116 2.00 -13.08 18.10
C ASP A 116 2.12 -12.62 16.65
N ALA A 117 0.99 -12.48 15.97
CA ALA A 117 0.93 -11.80 14.68
C ALA A 117 1.22 -10.30 14.83
N TYR A 118 1.88 -9.71 13.83
CA TYR A 118 2.15 -8.28 13.79
C TYR A 118 2.28 -7.72 12.37
N LEU A 119 2.14 -6.41 12.23
CA LEU A 119 2.31 -5.71 10.96
C LEU A 119 3.77 -5.30 10.75
N ARG A 120 4.28 -5.63 9.56
CA ARG A 120 5.69 -5.46 9.22
C ARG A 120 5.95 -4.07 8.61
N VAL A 121 7.13 -3.50 8.89
CA VAL A 121 7.50 -2.14 8.46
C VAL A 121 7.52 -1.98 6.94
N ASN A 122 7.97 -3.01 6.22
CA ASN A 122 8.08 -2.97 4.77
C ASN A 122 6.72 -2.99 4.05
N TRP A 123 5.63 -3.33 4.75
CA TRP A 123 4.27 -3.28 4.19
C TRP A 123 3.78 -1.84 3.98
N ARG A 124 4.42 -0.85 4.61
CA ARG A 124 4.15 0.58 4.41
C ARG A 124 4.86 1.17 3.19
N LEU A 125 5.73 0.43 2.50
CA LEU A 125 6.42 0.93 1.31
C LEU A 125 5.48 0.89 0.10
N ALA A 126 5.34 1.99 -0.63
CA ALA A 126 4.37 2.12 -1.71
C ALA A 126 4.66 1.19 -2.91
N GLU A 127 5.93 0.89 -3.16
CA GLU A 127 6.34 -0.09 -4.17
C GLU A 127 6.16 -1.54 -3.72
N ARG A 128 5.94 -1.78 -2.41
CA ARG A 128 5.73 -3.14 -1.89
C ARG A 128 4.31 -3.60 -2.20
N VAL A 129 4.20 -4.43 -3.22
CA VAL A 129 2.93 -5.02 -3.66
C VAL A 129 2.94 -6.55 -3.59
N VAL A 130 4.12 -7.16 -3.63
CA VAL A 130 4.34 -8.59 -3.41
C VAL A 130 5.15 -8.79 -2.12
N CYS A 131 4.74 -9.76 -1.30
CA CYS A 131 5.50 -10.16 -0.13
C CYS A 131 6.82 -10.83 -0.57
N PRO A 132 8.00 -10.33 -0.17
CA PRO A 132 9.27 -10.95 -0.57
C PRO A 132 9.49 -12.32 0.08
N ALA A 133 8.90 -12.57 1.25
CA ALA A 133 9.05 -13.84 1.97
C ALA A 133 8.16 -14.95 1.40
N HIS A 134 6.93 -14.61 0.98
CA HIS A 134 5.91 -15.59 0.56
C HIS A 134 5.59 -15.52 -0.93
N ARG A 135 6.15 -14.56 -1.68
CA ARG A 135 5.95 -14.35 -3.12
C ARG A 135 4.47 -14.21 -3.53
N THR A 136 3.62 -13.83 -2.60
CA THR A 136 2.19 -13.57 -2.84
C THR A 136 1.93 -12.07 -2.89
N MET A 137 0.95 -11.65 -3.68
CA MET A 137 0.43 -10.28 -3.62
C MET A 137 -0.03 -9.94 -2.20
N LEU A 138 0.26 -8.73 -1.73
CA LEU A 138 -0.30 -8.23 -0.47
C LEU A 138 -1.80 -7.96 -0.64
N LEU A 139 -2.53 -8.03 0.47
CA LEU A 139 -3.97 -7.79 0.54
C LEU A 139 -4.26 -6.51 1.28
N ASP A 140 -5.13 -5.69 0.70
CA ASP A 140 -5.74 -4.50 1.33
C ASP A 140 -7.26 -4.62 1.44
N ARG A 141 -7.78 -5.82 1.16
CA ARG A 141 -9.17 -6.23 1.35
C ARG A 141 -9.26 -7.50 2.16
N CYS A 142 -10.32 -7.64 2.94
CA CYS A 142 -10.60 -8.87 3.65
C CYS A 142 -11.02 -9.97 2.65
N PRO A 143 -10.44 -11.17 2.68
CA PRO A 143 -10.87 -12.26 1.79
C PRO A 143 -12.29 -12.75 2.08
N ALA A 144 -12.81 -12.57 3.31
CA ALA A 144 -14.15 -13.02 3.69
C ALA A 144 -15.25 -12.03 3.28
N CYS A 145 -15.09 -10.74 3.61
CA CYS A 145 -16.14 -9.73 3.37
C CYS A 145 -15.84 -8.76 2.21
N LEU A 146 -14.67 -8.88 1.58
CA LEU A 146 -14.17 -8.04 0.47
C LEU A 146 -14.06 -6.54 0.77
N GLY A 147 -14.41 -6.11 1.99
CA GLY A 147 -14.26 -4.75 2.47
C GLY A 147 -12.79 -4.36 2.64
N ARG A 148 -12.54 -3.04 2.65
CA ARG A 148 -11.21 -2.49 2.93
C ARG A 148 -10.66 -3.06 4.24
N LEU A 149 -9.43 -3.54 4.19
CA LEU A 149 -8.84 -4.23 5.32
C LEU A 149 -8.49 -3.24 6.42
N ARG A 150 -9.20 -3.37 7.54
CA ARG A 150 -8.85 -2.81 8.84
C ARG A 150 -8.83 -3.98 9.80
N LEU A 151 -7.75 -4.10 10.58
CA LEU A 151 -7.57 -5.23 11.48
C LEU A 151 -7.49 -4.81 12.94
N SER A 152 -7.87 -5.72 13.81
CA SER A 152 -7.61 -5.67 15.25
C SER A 152 -6.83 -6.91 15.65
N PHE A 153 -6.01 -6.81 16.70
CA PHE A 153 -5.37 -7.96 17.30
C PHE A 153 -6.21 -8.41 18.49
N ARG A 154 -6.54 -9.70 18.55
CA ARG A 154 -7.26 -10.29 19.68
C ARG A 154 -6.59 -11.59 20.11
N MET A 155 -6.74 -11.94 21.38
CA MET A 155 -6.22 -13.18 21.94
C MET A 155 -7.02 -14.37 21.40
N LEU A 156 -6.33 -15.35 20.82
CA LEU A 156 -6.88 -16.64 20.42
C LEU A 156 -5.82 -17.72 20.66
N ASN A 157 -6.17 -18.72 21.47
CA ASN A 157 -5.25 -19.81 21.87
C ASN A 157 -3.93 -19.30 22.46
N GLY A 158 -4.00 -18.32 23.38
CA GLY A 158 -2.82 -17.79 24.08
C GLY A 158 -1.97 -16.79 23.29
N LEU A 159 -2.25 -16.59 22.00
CA LEU A 159 -1.48 -15.70 21.14
C LEU A 159 -2.36 -14.63 20.47
N LEU A 160 -1.75 -13.50 20.13
CA LEU A 160 -2.44 -12.45 19.38
C LEU A 160 -2.60 -12.86 17.91
N ARG A 161 -3.85 -12.79 17.43
CA ARG A 161 -4.23 -13.09 16.04
C ARG A 161 -4.91 -11.88 15.41
N PRO A 162 -4.74 -11.69 14.09
CA PRO A 162 -5.36 -10.59 13.38
C PRO A 162 -6.79 -10.95 12.97
N PHE A 163 -7.73 -10.07 13.25
CA PHE A 163 -9.14 -10.18 12.90
C PHE A 163 -9.54 -9.03 11.97
N CYS A 164 -10.45 -9.29 11.03
CA CYS A 164 -11.08 -8.20 10.28
C CYS A 164 -12.00 -7.39 11.21
N ARG A 165 -11.81 -6.07 11.30
CA ARG A 165 -12.70 -5.20 12.10
C ARG A 165 -14.14 -5.12 11.58
N LYS A 166 -14.38 -5.47 10.31
CA LYS A 166 -15.72 -5.38 9.69
C LYS A 166 -16.56 -6.64 9.89
N CYS A 167 -15.95 -7.82 9.78
CA CYS A 167 -16.69 -9.10 9.77
C CYS A 167 -16.17 -10.10 10.80
N ASP A 168 -15.20 -9.72 11.64
CA ASP A 168 -14.60 -10.56 12.68
C ASP A 168 -13.99 -11.89 12.20
N ALA A 169 -13.79 -12.06 10.90
CA ALA A 169 -13.07 -13.22 10.37
C ALA A 169 -11.60 -13.17 10.81
N VAL A 170 -11.08 -14.32 11.27
CA VAL A 170 -9.64 -14.51 11.52
C VAL A 170 -8.89 -14.42 10.19
N LEU A 171 -7.89 -13.55 10.11
CA LEU A 171 -7.10 -13.33 8.91
C LEU A 171 -5.98 -14.37 8.83
N THR A 172 -6.27 -15.52 8.20
CA THR A 172 -5.32 -16.60 7.93
C THR A 172 -5.25 -16.92 6.44
N GLY A 173 -4.12 -17.43 5.97
CA GLY A 173 -3.91 -17.85 4.59
C GLY A 173 -4.48 -19.23 4.26
N ARG A 174 -5.14 -19.91 5.22
CA ARG A 174 -5.66 -21.29 5.07
C ARG A 174 -6.85 -21.43 4.09
N GLY A 175 -7.21 -20.38 3.36
CA GLY A 175 -8.10 -20.48 2.20
C GLY A 175 -7.32 -21.02 1.01
N GLY A 176 -7.26 -22.35 0.88
CA GLY A 176 -6.54 -23.05 -0.17
C GLY A 176 -7.05 -22.73 -1.57
N GLU A 177 -6.38 -21.81 -2.24
CA GLU A 177 -6.22 -21.91 -3.68
C GLU A 177 -4.86 -22.57 -3.91
N THR A 178 -4.86 -23.75 -4.54
CA THR A 178 -3.67 -24.25 -5.25
C THR A 178 -3.09 -23.07 -6.03
N GLU A 179 -1.84 -22.70 -5.73
CA GLU A 179 -1.20 -21.55 -6.38
C GLU A 179 -1.29 -21.73 -7.89
N ASP A 180 -2.14 -20.92 -8.52
CA ASP A 180 -2.23 -20.84 -9.97
C ASP A 180 -0.83 -20.46 -10.49
N PRO A 181 -0.16 -21.33 -11.29
CA PRO A 181 1.20 -21.07 -11.76
C PRO A 181 1.34 -19.71 -12.45
N LEU A 182 0.28 -19.24 -13.13
CA LEU A 182 0.26 -17.92 -13.76
C LEU A 182 0.21 -16.77 -12.74
N LYS A 183 -0.41 -16.97 -11.56
CA LYS A 183 -0.34 -16.01 -10.44
C LYS A 183 1.06 -15.98 -9.84
N ALA A 184 1.71 -17.13 -9.72
CA ALA A 184 3.07 -17.24 -9.17
C ALA A 184 4.11 -16.57 -10.09
N ASP A 185 4.08 -16.84 -11.39
CA ASP A 185 4.98 -16.23 -12.37
C ASP A 185 4.80 -14.70 -12.43
N PHE A 186 3.54 -14.24 -12.40
CA PHE A 186 3.24 -12.82 -12.34
C PHE A 186 3.80 -12.17 -11.06
N ALA A 187 3.58 -12.79 -9.90
CA ALA A 187 4.10 -12.27 -8.63
C ALA A 187 5.63 -12.28 -8.60
N ALA A 188 6.29 -13.26 -9.22
CA ALA A 188 7.74 -13.30 -9.36
C ALA A 188 8.27 -12.15 -10.23
N GLY A 189 7.64 -11.87 -11.38
CA GLY A 189 8.01 -10.74 -12.23
C GLY A 189 7.83 -9.38 -11.53
N VAL A 190 6.72 -9.21 -10.81
CA VAL A 190 6.47 -7.99 -10.02
C VAL A 190 7.41 -7.90 -8.81
N LEU A 191 7.82 -9.02 -8.22
CA LEU A 191 8.77 -9.06 -7.10
C LEU A 191 10.14 -8.50 -7.50
N GLU A 192 10.64 -8.86 -8.67
CA GLU A 192 11.90 -8.31 -9.17
C GLU A 192 11.78 -6.81 -9.47
N LEU A 193 10.69 -6.42 -10.13
CA LEU A 193 10.40 -5.02 -10.42
C LEU A 193 10.30 -4.14 -9.17
N GLN A 194 9.59 -4.58 -8.13
CA GLN A 194 9.53 -3.82 -6.88
C GLN A 194 10.91 -3.73 -6.20
N ARG A 195 11.80 -4.73 -6.37
CA ARG A 195 13.16 -4.68 -5.81
C ARG A 195 13.97 -3.58 -6.47
N GLN A 196 13.95 -3.51 -7.79
CA GLN A 196 14.63 -2.46 -8.57
C GLN A 196 14.09 -1.07 -8.22
N ILE A 197 12.76 -0.92 -8.11
CA ILE A 197 12.15 0.36 -7.72
C ILE A 197 12.55 0.74 -6.29
N SER A 198 12.55 -0.20 -5.33
CA SER A 198 13.06 0.05 -3.98
C SER A 198 14.51 0.53 -3.98
N GLU A 199 15.35 0.13 -4.93
CA GLU A 199 16.75 0.60 -5.04
C GLU A 199 16.82 2.03 -5.58
N ILE A 200 16.04 2.33 -6.63
CA ILE A 200 15.95 3.68 -7.20
C ILE A 200 15.45 4.68 -6.14
N VAL A 201 14.38 4.34 -5.43
CA VAL A 201 13.75 5.22 -4.43
C VAL A 201 14.71 5.55 -3.28
N ARG A 202 15.64 4.66 -2.94
CA ARG A 202 16.59 4.85 -1.83
C ARG A 202 17.92 5.48 -2.23
N GLY A 203 18.30 5.44 -3.51
CA GLY A 203 19.69 5.70 -3.90
C GLY A 203 19.93 6.42 -5.21
N ASP A 204 18.88 6.73 -5.98
CA ASP A 204 19.03 7.40 -7.28
C ASP A 204 17.99 8.51 -7.48
N PRO A 205 18.26 9.73 -7.01
CA PRO A 205 17.34 10.86 -7.11
C PRO A 205 16.95 11.19 -8.56
N GLY A 206 17.90 11.13 -9.50
CA GLY A 206 17.65 11.46 -10.90
C GLY A 206 16.71 10.48 -11.59
N ARG A 207 16.84 9.18 -11.30
CA ARG A 207 15.89 8.16 -11.78
C ARG A 207 14.57 8.21 -11.04
N LEU A 208 14.59 8.51 -9.74
CA LEU A 208 13.39 8.68 -8.94
C LEU A 208 12.50 9.80 -9.48
N ASP A 209 13.05 10.97 -9.80
CA ASP A 209 12.30 12.09 -10.37
C ASP A 209 11.55 11.71 -11.66
N ARG A 210 12.19 10.91 -12.51
CA ARG A 210 11.59 10.40 -13.75
C ARG A 210 10.45 9.42 -13.47
N LEU A 211 10.65 8.49 -12.53
CA LEU A 211 9.59 7.56 -12.12
C LEU A 211 8.40 8.32 -11.53
N GLU A 212 8.64 9.28 -10.64
CA GLU A 212 7.59 10.07 -10.03
C GLU A 212 6.83 10.91 -11.05
N TYR A 213 7.53 11.54 -12.00
CA TYR A 213 6.88 12.26 -13.09
C TYR A 213 6.01 11.32 -13.92
N ALA A 214 6.51 10.15 -14.32
CA ALA A 214 5.72 9.17 -15.06
C ALA A 214 4.49 8.69 -14.27
N ILE A 215 4.63 8.41 -12.97
CA ILE A 215 3.51 8.05 -12.09
C ILE A 215 2.48 9.17 -12.04
N ARG A 216 2.91 10.42 -11.82
CA ARG A 216 2.03 11.60 -11.79
C ARG A 216 1.29 11.77 -13.12
N THR A 217 1.98 11.59 -14.24
CA THR A 217 1.37 11.66 -15.57
C THR A 217 0.34 10.56 -15.78
N LEU A 218 0.67 9.30 -15.45
CA LEU A 218 -0.26 8.18 -15.60
C LEU A 218 -1.57 8.42 -14.83
N TRP A 219 -1.47 9.01 -13.64
CA TRP A 219 -2.62 9.29 -12.78
C TRP A 219 -3.14 10.73 -12.86
N ALA A 220 -2.68 11.53 -13.83
CA ALA A 220 -3.21 12.87 -14.08
C ALA A 220 -4.65 12.79 -14.64
N PRO A 221 -5.54 13.73 -14.32
CA PRO A 221 -6.88 13.76 -14.89
C PRO A 221 -6.78 14.01 -16.40
N LEU A 222 -7.52 13.22 -17.19
CA LEU A 222 -7.59 13.36 -18.64
C LEU A 222 -8.62 14.42 -19.08
N ASP A 223 -9.73 14.51 -18.34
CA ASP A 223 -10.80 15.49 -18.55
C ASP A 223 -10.73 16.57 -17.45
N ARG A 224 -11.77 17.40 -17.29
CA ARG A 224 -11.84 18.47 -16.25
C ARG A 224 -11.50 17.91 -14.85
N ASP A 225 -10.91 18.75 -14.00
CA ASP A 225 -10.67 18.41 -12.59
C ASP A 225 -11.93 17.85 -11.92
N GLY A 226 -11.80 16.65 -11.33
CA GLY A 226 -12.91 15.88 -10.75
C GLY A 226 -13.49 14.80 -11.66
N ALA A 227 -13.18 14.82 -12.95
CA ALA A 227 -13.41 13.67 -13.82
C ALA A 227 -12.50 12.52 -13.35
N ALA A 228 -13.13 11.42 -12.94
CA ALA A 228 -12.46 10.27 -12.37
C ALA A 228 -11.45 9.59 -13.30
N ARG A 229 -11.28 10.03 -14.55
CA ARG A 229 -10.58 9.30 -15.61
C ARG A 229 -9.11 9.74 -15.73
N PRO A 230 -8.14 8.91 -15.31
CA PRO A 230 -6.71 9.21 -15.46
C PRO A 230 -6.23 9.05 -16.91
N VAL A 231 -5.07 9.63 -17.25
CA VAL A 231 -4.34 9.38 -18.52
C VAL A 231 -4.11 7.88 -18.75
N LEU A 232 -3.88 7.12 -17.68
CA LEU A 232 -3.80 5.66 -17.68
C LEU A 232 -4.97 4.99 -18.42
N ALA A 233 -6.17 5.58 -18.41
CA ALA A 233 -7.35 5.07 -19.11
C ALA A 233 -7.13 4.88 -20.61
N LEU A 234 -6.33 5.77 -21.21
CA LEU A 234 -6.04 5.72 -22.64
C LEU A 234 -5.20 4.48 -23.02
N TRP A 235 -4.50 3.85 -22.05
CA TRP A 235 -3.77 2.61 -22.28
C TRP A 235 -4.70 1.44 -22.62
N TYR A 236 -5.99 1.56 -22.28
CA TYR A 236 -6.98 0.50 -22.47
C TYR A 236 -7.85 0.68 -23.71
N ASP A 237 -7.76 1.83 -24.40
CA ASP A 237 -8.47 2.20 -25.64
C ASP A 237 -9.91 1.66 -25.78
N GLU A 238 -10.63 1.56 -24.66
CA GLU A 238 -11.99 1.00 -24.62
C GLU A 238 -13.01 2.13 -24.38
N PRO A 239 -13.96 2.35 -25.31
CA PRO A 239 -15.04 3.31 -25.13
C PRO A 239 -15.82 3.01 -23.85
N GLY A 240 -16.00 4.02 -22.98
CA GLY A 240 -16.77 3.88 -21.75
C GLY A 240 -16.00 3.34 -20.54
N TRP A 241 -14.68 3.13 -20.64
CA TRP A 241 -13.88 2.80 -19.47
C TRP A 241 -13.97 3.91 -18.42
N ASN A 242 -14.46 3.55 -17.24
CA ASN A 242 -14.54 4.42 -16.07
C ASN A 242 -13.52 3.97 -15.04
N CYS A 243 -12.75 4.90 -14.49
CA CYS A 243 -11.84 4.60 -13.39
C CYS A 243 -12.61 4.03 -12.20
N PRO A 244 -12.25 2.83 -11.73
CA PRO A 244 -12.93 2.21 -10.60
C PRO A 244 -12.84 3.10 -9.37
N TYR A 245 -13.93 3.14 -8.58
CA TYR A 245 -14.09 4.02 -7.42
C TYR A 245 -12.84 4.07 -6.52
N GLU A 246 -12.22 2.92 -6.31
CA GLU A 246 -11.05 2.74 -5.46
C GLU A 246 -9.77 3.43 -5.94
N ALA A 247 -9.65 3.68 -7.24
CA ALA A 247 -8.51 4.35 -7.84
C ALA A 247 -8.74 5.85 -8.05
N ARG A 248 -10.01 6.31 -7.97
CA ARG A 248 -10.38 7.72 -8.15
C ARG A 248 -9.68 8.65 -7.17
N ALA A 249 -9.49 8.19 -5.93
CA ALA A 249 -8.84 8.98 -4.89
C ALA A 249 -7.39 9.38 -5.21
N ALA A 250 -6.73 8.62 -6.11
CA ALA A 250 -5.35 8.87 -6.54
C ALA A 250 -5.25 9.81 -7.76
N VAL A 251 -6.33 10.00 -8.51
CA VAL A 251 -6.30 10.81 -9.75
C VAL A 251 -6.03 12.27 -9.40
N GLY A 252 -5.01 12.86 -10.03
CA GLY A 252 -4.57 14.24 -9.79
C GLY A 252 -3.81 14.46 -8.48
N ARG A 253 -3.54 13.40 -7.69
CA ARG A 253 -2.76 13.54 -6.45
C ARG A 253 -1.26 13.68 -6.75
N PRO A 254 -0.49 14.42 -5.93
CA PRO A 254 0.96 14.56 -6.11
C PRO A 254 1.73 13.25 -5.85
N ALA A 255 1.21 12.37 -4.99
CA ALA A 255 1.77 11.04 -4.69
C ALA A 255 0.73 9.92 -4.91
N PRO A 256 0.38 9.59 -6.16
CA PRO A 256 -0.73 8.67 -6.47
C PRO A 256 -0.62 7.32 -5.76
N LEU A 257 0.60 6.75 -5.69
CA LEU A 257 0.82 5.44 -5.08
C LEU A 257 0.37 5.35 -3.62
N GLN A 258 0.35 6.44 -2.84
CA GLN A 258 -0.12 6.40 -1.44
C GLN A 258 -1.61 6.06 -1.31
N HIS A 259 -2.39 6.38 -2.35
CA HIS A 259 -3.84 6.30 -2.31
C HIS A 259 -4.40 5.10 -3.08
N LEU A 260 -3.55 4.39 -3.81
CA LEU A 260 -3.93 3.24 -4.64
C LEU A 260 -3.97 1.94 -3.84
N SER A 261 -4.94 1.09 -4.14
CA SER A 261 -4.93 -0.30 -3.68
C SER A 261 -3.75 -1.08 -4.27
N VAL A 262 -3.38 -2.18 -3.62
CA VAL A 262 -2.25 -3.05 -3.99
C VAL A 262 -2.30 -3.41 -5.47
N ARG A 263 -3.49 -3.74 -5.99
CA ARG A 263 -3.69 -4.08 -7.41
C ARG A 263 -3.32 -2.94 -8.36
N TRP A 264 -3.71 -1.70 -8.04
CA TRP A 264 -3.44 -0.54 -8.89
C TRP A 264 -2.01 -0.06 -8.77
N ARG A 265 -1.41 -0.22 -7.59
CA ARG A 265 0.04 -0.04 -7.43
C ARG A 265 0.80 -1.03 -8.29
N ALA A 266 0.47 -2.32 -8.23
CA ALA A 266 1.14 -3.35 -9.02
C ALA A 266 1.02 -3.09 -10.53
N LEU A 267 -0.19 -2.73 -11.00
CA LEU A 267 -0.40 -2.35 -12.38
C LEU A 267 0.45 -1.12 -12.78
N THR A 268 0.52 -0.11 -11.91
CA THR A 268 1.37 1.07 -12.14
C THR A 268 2.83 0.65 -12.26
N LEU A 269 3.34 -0.24 -11.39
CA LEU A 269 4.72 -0.72 -11.49
C LEU A 269 4.96 -1.42 -12.83
N VAL A 270 4.09 -2.36 -13.22
CA VAL A 270 4.20 -3.08 -14.50
C VAL A 270 4.25 -2.12 -15.69
N ILE A 271 3.44 -1.06 -15.68
CA ILE A 271 3.48 -0.04 -16.73
C ILE A 271 4.80 0.73 -16.71
N LEU A 272 5.35 1.06 -15.54
CA LEU A 272 6.68 1.66 -15.46
C LEU A 272 7.74 0.75 -16.07
N HIS A 273 7.69 -0.56 -15.81
CA HIS A 273 8.59 -1.51 -16.48
C HIS A 273 8.42 -1.48 -18.01
N ASP A 274 7.19 -1.41 -18.52
CA ASP A 274 6.94 -1.32 -19.96
C ASP A 274 7.42 0.03 -20.56
N LEU A 275 7.46 1.11 -19.77
CA LEU A 275 7.94 2.43 -20.21
C LEU A 275 9.46 2.60 -20.14
N PHE A 276 10.10 2.01 -19.13
CA PHE A 276 11.53 2.19 -18.86
C PHE A 276 12.36 0.92 -19.10
N GLY A 277 11.74 -0.16 -19.60
CA GLY A 277 12.40 -1.43 -19.84
C GLY A 277 12.88 -2.15 -18.57
N ALA A 278 13.60 -3.25 -18.77
CA ALA A 278 14.05 -4.15 -17.70
C ALA A 278 15.01 -3.49 -16.71
N ASP A 279 15.80 -2.52 -17.16
CA ASP A 279 16.74 -1.80 -16.32
C ASP A 279 16.13 -0.55 -15.67
N LEU A 280 14.85 -0.23 -15.93
CA LEU A 280 14.18 1.00 -15.50
C LEU A 280 14.97 2.27 -15.86
N VAL A 281 15.60 2.28 -17.02
CA VAL A 281 16.31 3.42 -17.61
C VAL A 281 15.46 3.93 -18.75
N PRO A 282 15.31 5.25 -18.98
CA PRO A 282 14.57 5.72 -20.15
C PRO A 282 15.09 5.06 -21.43
N GLY A 283 14.28 4.19 -22.02
CA GLY A 283 14.65 3.49 -23.22
C GLY A 283 14.54 4.41 -24.43
N ALA A 284 15.45 4.24 -25.40
CA ALA A 284 15.29 4.79 -26.74
C ALA A 284 14.06 4.20 -27.48
N PHE A 285 13.44 3.15 -26.93
CA PHE A 285 12.26 2.49 -27.50
C PHE A 285 11.16 2.38 -26.45
N LEU A 286 10.11 3.18 -26.64
CA LEU A 286 8.84 3.03 -25.95
C LEU A 286 7.92 2.13 -26.79
N PRO A 287 7.03 1.32 -26.18
CA PRO A 287 5.95 0.67 -26.90
C PRO A 287 5.12 1.70 -27.69
N GLU A 288 4.66 1.38 -28.90
CA GLU A 288 3.91 2.33 -29.75
C GLU A 288 2.68 2.91 -29.03
N ALA A 289 1.99 2.08 -28.23
CA ALA A 289 0.90 2.53 -27.37
C ALA A 289 1.35 3.64 -26.40
N ALA A 290 2.48 3.46 -25.70
CA ALA A 290 3.06 4.49 -24.84
C ALA A 290 3.45 5.76 -25.61
N LEU A 291 4.06 5.63 -26.80
CA LEU A 291 4.45 6.78 -27.63
C LEU A 291 3.25 7.60 -28.09
N VAL A 292 2.14 6.96 -28.44
CA VAL A 292 0.90 7.63 -28.84
C VAL A 292 0.27 8.36 -27.65
N LEU A 293 0.34 7.76 -26.46
CA LEU A 293 -0.21 8.30 -25.22
C LEU A 293 0.51 9.56 -24.74
N PHE A 294 1.84 9.49 -24.57
CA PHE A 294 2.63 10.62 -24.10
C PHE A 294 2.76 11.74 -25.15
N ARG A 295 2.53 11.45 -26.45
CA ARG A 295 2.38 12.50 -27.47
C ARG A 295 1.04 13.25 -27.39
N ARG A 296 -0.03 12.62 -26.90
CA ARG A 296 -1.39 13.18 -26.92
C ARG A 296 -1.83 13.82 -25.60
N ALA A 297 -1.38 13.29 -24.45
CA ALA A 297 -1.92 13.66 -23.14
C ALA A 297 -0.93 14.40 -22.21
N ALA A 298 0.38 14.14 -22.32
CA ALA A 298 1.42 14.84 -21.55
C ALA A 298 2.83 14.44 -22.05
N PRO A 299 3.62 15.37 -22.64
CA PRO A 299 4.96 15.04 -23.15
C PRO A 299 5.92 14.69 -22.00
N LEU A 300 6.60 13.54 -22.08
CA LEU A 300 7.69 13.17 -21.16
C LEU A 300 8.95 13.99 -21.53
N PRO A 301 9.45 14.89 -20.67
CA PRO A 301 10.51 15.84 -21.04
C PRO A 301 11.85 15.19 -21.41
N TRP A 302 12.20 14.06 -20.79
CA TRP A 302 13.45 13.34 -21.10
C TRP A 302 13.36 12.46 -22.35
N LEU A 303 12.16 12.30 -22.92
CA LEU A 303 11.98 11.50 -24.13
C LEU A 303 12.51 12.24 -25.37
N THR A 304 12.58 13.57 -25.33
CA THR A 304 13.12 14.41 -26.40
C THR A 304 14.65 14.52 -26.39
N ASP A 305 15.31 14.10 -25.30
CA ASP A 305 16.78 14.08 -25.21
C ASP A 305 17.42 12.97 -26.06
N GLY A 306 16.65 11.96 -26.48
CA GLY A 306 17.06 10.95 -27.45
C GLY A 306 16.90 11.43 -28.88
N ARG A 307 17.91 12.13 -29.42
CA ARG A 307 17.89 12.72 -30.78
C ARG A 307 17.79 11.73 -31.96
N ASP A 308 17.62 10.42 -31.76
CA ASP A 308 17.59 9.42 -32.84
C ASP A 308 16.41 8.44 -32.76
N LEU A 309 15.18 8.95 -32.64
CA LEU A 309 13.95 8.13 -32.81
C LEU A 309 13.56 7.88 -34.29
N ARG A 310 14.44 8.22 -35.24
CA ARG A 310 14.20 8.00 -36.68
C ARG A 310 15.35 7.23 -37.29
N ASN A 311 15.31 5.90 -37.19
CA ASN A 311 15.68 4.93 -38.23
C ASN A 311 16.08 3.59 -37.59
N GLY A 312 15.09 2.81 -37.19
CA GLY A 312 15.26 1.39 -36.92
C GLY A 312 14.04 0.65 -37.43
N LYS A 313 14.11 0.09 -38.64
CA LYS A 313 13.15 -0.94 -39.09
C LYS A 313 13.40 -2.22 -38.29
N GLY A 314 13.09 -2.19 -37.00
CA GLY A 314 13.03 -3.35 -36.13
C GLY A 314 11.66 -3.99 -36.24
N LYS A 315 11.64 -5.30 -36.50
CA LYS A 315 10.44 -6.14 -36.66
C LYS A 315 9.46 -5.90 -35.50
N ARG A 316 8.19 -5.60 -35.83
CA ARG A 316 7.09 -5.39 -34.87
C ARG A 316 6.96 -6.60 -33.94
N MET A 317 7.36 -6.45 -32.68
CA MET A 317 6.85 -7.24 -31.55
C MET A 317 5.79 -6.38 -30.84
N ILE A 318 4.63 -6.23 -31.47
CA ILE A 318 3.40 -5.96 -30.73
C ILE A 318 3.04 -7.34 -30.16
N ASP A 319 3.06 -7.51 -28.83
CA ASP A 319 2.04 -8.29 -28.11
C ASP A 319 2.39 -8.57 -26.64
N ALA A 320 3.65 -8.81 -26.26
CA ALA A 320 3.93 -9.33 -24.91
C ALA A 320 3.65 -8.33 -23.75
N GLY A 321 3.87 -7.03 -23.95
CA GLY A 321 3.59 -5.98 -22.93
C GLY A 321 2.10 -5.66 -22.83
N ALA A 322 1.45 -5.43 -23.99
CA ALA A 322 0.01 -5.21 -24.07
C ALA A 322 -0.76 -6.42 -23.51
N GLU A 323 -0.36 -7.66 -23.79
CA GLU A 323 -0.97 -8.86 -23.20
C GLU A 323 -0.82 -8.92 -21.68
N ARG A 324 0.32 -8.51 -21.09
CA ARG A 324 0.50 -8.53 -19.62
C ARG A 324 -0.43 -7.54 -18.92
N VAL A 325 -0.55 -6.34 -19.47
CA VAL A 325 -1.44 -5.28 -18.98
C VAL A 325 -2.92 -5.66 -19.19
N HIS A 326 -3.26 -6.22 -20.35
CA HIS A 326 -4.61 -6.64 -20.68
C HIS A 326 -5.05 -7.90 -19.89
N ARG A 327 -4.12 -8.80 -19.52
CA ARG A 327 -4.38 -9.96 -18.63
C ARG A 327 -4.73 -9.56 -17.19
N LEU A 328 -4.17 -8.47 -16.66
CA LEU A 328 -4.51 -7.96 -15.33
C LEU A 328 -5.97 -7.46 -15.24
N ILE A 329 -6.56 -7.14 -16.39
CA ILE A 329 -7.92 -6.60 -16.51
C ILE A 329 -8.91 -7.65 -17.01
N LYS A 330 -8.49 -8.57 -17.89
CA LYS A 330 -9.34 -9.61 -18.49
C LYS A 330 -9.57 -10.83 -17.59
N ARG A 331 -8.82 -11.00 -16.50
CA ARG A 331 -9.22 -11.98 -15.48
C ARG A 331 -10.56 -11.55 -14.89
N PRO A 332 -11.55 -12.45 -14.83
CA PRO A 332 -12.72 -12.36 -13.99
C PRO A 332 -12.80 -11.14 -13.12
N VAL A 333 -13.51 -10.07 -13.50
CA VAL A 333 -14.37 -9.47 -12.49
C VAL A 333 -15.23 -10.64 -12.04
N HIS A 334 -14.81 -11.37 -11.01
CA HIS A 334 -15.66 -12.39 -10.40
C HIS A 334 -17.00 -11.69 -10.19
N ARG A 335 -18.09 -12.35 -10.59
CA ARG A 335 -19.48 -11.90 -10.50
C ARG A 335 -19.81 -11.39 -9.08
N LEU A 336 -19.34 -10.19 -8.76
CA LEU A 336 -19.50 -9.42 -7.54
C LEU A 336 -19.23 -7.93 -7.86
N ASN A 337 -19.35 -7.52 -9.13
CA ASN A 337 -19.85 -6.19 -9.45
C ASN A 337 -21.31 -6.15 -9.00
N GLY A 338 -21.51 -6.00 -7.69
CA GLY A 338 -22.76 -5.51 -7.16
C GLY A 338 -22.94 -4.12 -7.73
N ASN A 339 -23.95 -3.95 -8.57
CA ASN A 339 -24.52 -2.64 -8.83
C ASN A 339 -24.75 -1.98 -7.46
N PHE A 340 -24.05 -0.87 -7.21
CA PHE A 340 -24.29 -0.03 -6.04
C PHE A 340 -25.63 0.69 -6.24
N LEU A 341 -26.73 0.00 -5.91
CA LEU A 341 -28.04 0.61 -5.72
C LEU A 341 -28.43 0.74 -4.24
N ASP A 342 -27.66 0.16 -3.30
CA ASP A 342 -28.02 0.16 -1.87
C ASP A 342 -27.18 1.09 -0.96
N GLU A 343 -26.30 1.94 -1.50
CA GLU A 343 -25.69 3.05 -0.73
C GLU A 343 -26.49 4.37 -0.83
N ARG A 344 -27.82 4.27 -1.00
CA ARG A 344 -28.78 5.37 -0.76
C ARG A 344 -29.80 5.04 0.36
N GLY A 345 -29.39 4.28 1.37
CA GLY A 345 -30.07 4.27 2.65
C GLY A 345 -29.49 5.35 3.56
N ASP A 346 -30.34 6.12 4.23
CA ASP A 346 -30.01 7.16 5.23
C ASP A 346 -29.45 8.50 4.72
N PHE A 347 -30.27 9.21 3.93
CA PHE A 347 -30.55 10.61 4.30
C PHE A 347 -32.06 10.78 4.44
N GLY A 348 -32.46 11.15 5.65
CA GLY A 348 -33.86 11.30 6.05
C GLY A 348 -34.63 12.28 5.17
N ARG A 349 -35.93 12.01 5.06
CA ARG A 349 -36.92 12.85 4.38
C ARG A 349 -36.85 14.27 4.92
N ILE A 350 -36.65 15.23 4.03
CA ILE A 350 -37.13 16.59 4.21
C ILE A 350 -38.08 16.84 3.04
N HIS A 351 -39.38 16.87 3.35
CA HIS A 351 -40.45 17.39 2.51
C HIS A 351 -40.72 18.86 2.88
N PRO A 352 -41.50 19.57 2.07
CA PRO A 352 -41.27 20.00 0.69
C PRO A 352 -40.47 21.32 0.61
#